data_AF-A0A1S3QPW3-F1
#
_entry.id   AF-A0A1S3QPW3-F1
#
_cell.length_a   1.000
_cell.length_b   1.000
_cell.length_c   1.000
_cell.angle_alpha   90.00
_cell.angle_beta   90.00
_cell.angle_gamma   90.00
#
_symmetry.space_group_name_H-M   'P 1'
#
loop_
_entity.id
_entity.type
_entity.pdbx_description
1 polymer ?
#
loop_
_entity_poly.entity_id
_entity_poly.type
_entity_poly.pdbx_seq_one_letter_code
_entity_poly.pdbx_strand_id
1 'polypeptide(L)'
;VSLAAGHQFDRDVELLLYYQDTHQPTAIVEAAQASSKPGSLMGDPVVMLSLYPEFPKDVMSSMTSHGEFLFVVDRSGSMECPMHLGSGSQDRIGSARDTLLLLLKSLPMGCYFNIIGFGSSYESFFS
;
A
#
# COMPACT_ATOMS: atom_id res chain seq x y z
N VAL A 1 1.52 -32.38 -0.17
CA VAL A 1 2.80 -32.48 0.57
C VAL A 1 2.52 -33.26 1.85
N SER A 2 3.27 -34.31 2.16
CA SER A 2 3.19 -34.98 3.47
C SER A 2 4.55 -34.94 4.14
N LEU A 3 4.57 -34.81 5.46
CA LEU A 3 5.79 -35.00 6.24
C LEU A 3 6.13 -36.50 6.25
N ALA A 4 7.42 -36.81 6.19
CA ALA A 4 7.89 -38.20 6.19
C ALA A 4 7.58 -38.88 7.55
N ALA A 5 7.30 -40.19 7.52
CA ALA A 5 7.07 -40.96 8.73
C ALA A 5 8.32 -40.92 9.63
N GLY A 6 8.15 -40.45 10.88
CA GLY A 6 9.24 -40.32 11.86
C GLY A 6 9.69 -38.88 12.16
N HIS A 7 9.05 -37.85 11.58
CA HIS A 7 9.33 -36.47 11.99
C HIS A 7 8.93 -36.25 13.45
N GLN A 8 9.93 -35.95 14.28
CA GLN A 8 9.71 -35.43 15.62
C GLN A 8 9.58 -33.91 15.46
N PHE A 9 8.54 -33.29 16.02
CA PHE A 9 8.31 -31.84 15.93
C PHE A 9 9.30 -31.06 16.81
N ASP A 10 10.58 -31.42 16.77
CA ASP A 10 11.67 -30.90 17.61
C ASP A 10 12.37 -29.70 16.97
N ARG A 11 11.98 -29.33 15.76
CA ARG A 11 12.50 -28.19 14.99
C ARG A 11 11.39 -27.51 14.20
N ASP A 12 11.60 -26.25 13.88
CA ASP A 12 10.71 -25.49 13.01
C ASP A 12 10.74 -26.08 11.58
N VAL A 13 9.56 -26.14 10.95
CA VAL A 13 9.41 -26.56 9.55
C VAL A 13 9.37 -25.32 8.68
N GLU A 14 10.36 -25.19 7.80
CA GLU A 14 10.38 -24.15 6.76
C GLU A 14 9.86 -24.71 5.44
N LEU A 15 8.83 -24.06 4.88
CA LEU A 15 8.29 -24.38 3.56
C LEU A 15 8.63 -23.24 2.60
N LEU A 16 9.45 -23.53 1.59
CA LEU A 16 9.80 -22.57 0.55
C LEU A 16 8.93 -22.81 -0.69
N LEU A 17 8.02 -21.88 -0.95
CA LEU A 17 7.08 -21.94 -2.06
C LEU A 17 7.61 -21.09 -3.23
N TYR A 18 7.94 -21.74 -4.33
CA TYR A 18 8.29 -21.08 -5.59
C TYR A 18 7.10 -21.16 -6.55
N TYR A 19 6.54 -20.01 -6.89
CA TYR A 19 5.47 -19.92 -7.87
C TYR A 19 6.05 -19.95 -9.28
N GLN A 20 5.53 -20.85 -10.13
CA GLN A 20 5.70 -20.74 -11.58
C GLN A 20 4.69 -19.71 -12.09
N ASP A 21 5.08 -18.91 -13.09
CA ASP A 21 4.21 -17.91 -13.72
C ASP A 21 3.58 -16.90 -12.73
N THR A 22 4.40 -16.29 -11.87
CA THR A 22 3.98 -15.36 -10.80
C THR A 22 2.98 -14.30 -11.26
N HIS A 23 3.06 -13.85 -12.51
CA HIS A 23 2.23 -12.77 -13.04
C HIS A 23 0.89 -13.21 -13.64
N GLN A 24 0.64 -14.51 -13.74
CA GLN A 24 -0.65 -15.01 -14.21
C GLN A 24 -1.67 -14.94 -13.07
N PRO A 25 -2.80 -14.24 -13.26
CA PRO A 25 -3.91 -14.27 -12.32
C PRO A 25 -4.40 -15.71 -12.12
N THR A 26 -4.53 -16.14 -10.88
CA THR A 26 -5.08 -17.47 -10.56
C THR A 26 -6.26 -17.36 -9.60
N ALA A 27 -7.21 -18.27 -9.76
CA ALA A 27 -8.35 -18.44 -8.86
C ALA A 27 -8.45 -19.91 -8.48
N ILE A 28 -8.43 -20.20 -7.18
CA ILE A 28 -8.60 -21.55 -6.64
C ILE A 28 -9.93 -21.57 -5.90
N VAL A 29 -10.77 -22.54 -6.25
CA VAL A 29 -12.07 -22.76 -5.60
C VAL A 29 -11.94 -23.99 -4.71
N GLU A 30 -12.14 -23.79 -3.41
CA GLU A 30 -12.29 -24.88 -2.46
C GLU A 30 -13.78 -25.06 -2.14
N ALA A 31 -14.30 -26.25 -2.45
CA ALA A 31 -15.68 -26.61 -2.16
C ALA A 31 -15.87 -26.91 -0.67
N ALA A 32 -17.08 -26.66 -0.17
CA ALA A 32 -17.46 -27.04 1.18
C ALA A 32 -17.29 -28.55 1.40
N GLN A 33 -16.75 -28.92 2.56
CA GLN A 33 -16.61 -30.31 2.96
C GLN A 33 -17.97 -30.84 3.42
N ALA A 34 -18.46 -31.92 2.79
CA ALA A 34 -19.81 -32.44 3.01
C ALA A 34 -20.15 -32.81 4.47
N SER A 35 -19.14 -33.12 5.29
CA SER A 35 -19.30 -33.48 6.70
C SER A 35 -19.27 -32.29 7.66
N SER A 36 -19.04 -31.08 7.16
CA SER A 36 -18.83 -29.90 7.99
C SER A 36 -20.13 -29.10 8.19
N LYS A 37 -20.18 -28.32 9.27
CA LYS A 37 -21.38 -27.56 9.64
C LYS A 37 -21.58 -26.37 8.69
N PRO A 38 -22.78 -26.11 8.17
CA PRO A 38 -23.08 -24.89 7.41
C PRO A 38 -22.75 -23.62 8.21
N GLY A 39 -22.16 -22.61 7.58
CA GLY A 39 -21.72 -21.39 8.26
C GLY A 39 -20.42 -21.56 9.06
N SER A 40 -19.67 -22.64 8.83
CA SER A 40 -18.31 -22.84 9.36
C SER A 40 -17.29 -22.74 8.24
N LEU A 41 -16.04 -22.45 8.58
CA LEU A 41 -14.95 -22.28 7.60
C LEU A 41 -14.84 -23.42 6.58
N MET A 42 -15.12 -24.66 6.99
CA MET A 42 -15.06 -25.84 6.12
C MET A 42 -16.38 -26.14 5.41
N GLY A 43 -17.49 -25.52 5.85
CA GLY A 43 -18.85 -25.77 5.36
C GLY A 43 -19.34 -24.79 4.32
N ASP A 44 -18.59 -23.72 4.09
CA ASP A 44 -18.88 -22.74 3.07
C ASP A 44 -17.82 -22.82 1.96
N PRO A 45 -18.22 -22.71 0.67
CA PRO A 45 -17.26 -22.69 -0.42
C PRO A 45 -16.44 -21.38 -0.38
N VAL A 46 -15.14 -21.47 -0.65
CA VAL A 46 -14.23 -20.32 -0.65
C VAL A 46 -13.51 -20.21 -1.99
N VAL A 47 -13.28 -18.99 -2.44
CA VAL A 47 -12.45 -18.69 -3.61
C VAL A 47 -11.25 -17.88 -3.17
N MET A 48 -10.04 -18.38 -3.43
CA MET A 48 -8.81 -17.63 -3.27
C MET A 48 -8.40 -17.06 -4.62
N LEU A 49 -8.27 -15.74 -4.70
CA LEU A 49 -7.78 -15.03 -5.88
C LEU A 49 -6.33 -14.58 -5.61
N SER A 50 -5.41 -14.94 -6.49
CA SER A 50 -4.03 -14.47 -6.45
C SER A 50 -3.74 -13.62 -7.68
N LEU A 51 -3.43 -12.35 -7.45
CA LEU A 51 -3.12 -11.35 -8.47
C LEU A 51 -1.75 -10.77 -8.18
N TYR A 52 -0.85 -10.80 -9.16
CA TYR A 52 0.47 -10.20 -9.03
C TYR A 52 0.87 -9.52 -10.35
N PRO A 53 0.41 -8.27 -10.57
CA PRO A 53 0.57 -7.61 -11.86
C PRO A 53 2.04 -7.42 -12.22
N GLU A 54 2.38 -7.70 -13.49
CA GLU A 54 3.65 -7.29 -14.08
C GLU A 54 3.44 -5.95 -14.79
N PHE A 55 4.28 -4.96 -14.49
CA PHE A 55 4.29 -3.70 -15.22
C PHE A 55 5.35 -3.77 -16.30
N PRO A 56 5.05 -3.37 -17.56
CA PRO A 56 6.04 -3.37 -18.63
C PRO A 56 7.28 -2.57 -18.24
N LYS A 57 8.46 -3.04 -18.64
CA LYS A 57 9.73 -2.36 -18.35
C LYS A 57 9.71 -0.91 -18.83
N ASP A 58 9.06 -0.64 -19.96
CA ASP A 58 8.93 0.72 -20.52
C ASP A 58 8.09 1.65 -19.63
N VAL A 59 7.08 1.09 -18.95
CA VAL A 59 6.26 1.82 -17.97
C VAL A 59 7.05 2.05 -16.68
N MET A 60 7.80 1.05 -16.23
CA MET A 60 8.68 1.19 -15.05
C MET A 60 9.86 2.12 -15.33
N SER A 61 10.40 2.14 -16.56
CA SER A 61 11.46 3.06 -16.98
C SER A 61 10.93 4.49 -17.15
N SER A 62 9.69 4.65 -17.61
CA SER A 62 9.01 5.95 -17.66
C SER A 62 8.73 6.51 -16.26
N MET A 63 8.33 5.66 -15.31
CA MET A 63 8.15 6.03 -13.89
C MET A 63 9.46 6.36 -13.16
N THR A 64 10.61 5.91 -13.68
CA THR A 64 11.94 6.28 -13.18
C THR A 64 12.56 7.45 -13.96
N SER A 65 11.95 7.87 -15.06
CA SER A 65 12.36 9.05 -15.81
C SER A 65 11.55 10.28 -15.39
N HIS A 66 12.12 11.08 -14.51
CA HIS A 66 11.87 12.53 -14.43
C HIS A 66 10.41 12.98 -14.22
N GLY A 67 9.63 12.27 -13.40
CA GLY A 67 8.35 12.80 -12.94
C GLY A 67 8.53 14.12 -12.19
N GLU A 68 7.79 15.15 -12.58
CA GLU A 68 7.81 16.46 -11.91
C GLU A 68 6.54 16.63 -11.07
N PHE A 69 6.71 16.80 -9.75
CA PHE A 69 5.60 16.93 -8.80
C PHE A 69 5.56 18.33 -8.20
N LEU A 70 4.42 19.01 -8.34
CA LEU A 70 4.19 20.30 -7.70
C LEU A 70 3.21 20.15 -6.54
N PHE A 71 3.70 20.30 -5.32
CA PHE A 71 2.86 20.28 -4.12
C PHE A 71 2.39 21.69 -3.81
N VAL A 72 1.13 22.00 -4.11
CA VAL A 72 0.52 23.30 -3.81
C VAL A 72 -0.23 23.19 -2.48
N VAL A 73 0.26 23.89 -1.45
CA VAL A 73 -0.17 23.74 -0.05
C VAL A 73 -0.79 25.04 0.45
N ASP A 74 -2.05 24.97 0.90
CA ASP A 74 -2.70 26.09 1.58
C ASP A 74 -2.04 26.32 2.95
N ARG A 75 -1.66 27.56 3.23
CA ARG A 75 -1.12 28.07 4.51
C ARG A 75 -1.94 29.25 5.03
N SER A 76 -3.18 29.42 4.56
CA SER A 76 -4.10 30.42 5.07
C SER A 76 -4.38 30.21 6.57
N GLY A 77 -4.83 31.26 7.27
CA GLY A 77 -5.11 31.17 8.71
C GLY A 77 -6.15 30.09 9.07
N SER A 78 -6.99 29.66 8.12
CA SER A 78 -7.93 28.56 8.33
C SER A 78 -7.25 27.20 8.54
N MET A 79 -5.97 27.09 8.19
CA MET A 79 -5.17 25.88 8.36
C MET A 79 -4.69 25.68 9.81
N GLU A 80 -4.76 26.71 10.65
CA GLU A 80 -4.55 26.59 12.10
C GLU A 80 -5.76 25.98 12.81
N CYS A 81 -6.90 25.82 12.13
CA CYS A 81 -8.07 25.20 12.72
C CYS A 81 -7.89 23.69 12.93
N PRO A 82 -8.53 23.11 13.96
CA PRO A 82 -8.58 21.67 14.15
C PRO A 82 -9.21 20.92 12.96
N MET A 83 -8.75 19.69 12.71
CA MET A 83 -9.32 18.79 11.68
C MET A 83 -10.76 18.38 12.00
N HIS A 84 -11.09 18.24 13.28
CA HIS A 84 -12.42 17.93 13.78
C HIS A 84 -12.63 18.51 15.19
N LEU A 85 -13.89 18.64 15.63
CA LEU A 85 -14.22 19.05 16.99
C LEU A 85 -14.09 17.84 17.93
N GLY A 86 -12.89 17.63 18.48
CA GLY A 86 -12.59 16.57 19.45
C GLY A 86 -11.33 16.90 20.24
N SER A 87 -11.19 16.35 21.45
CA SER A 87 -9.96 16.49 22.21
C SER A 87 -8.81 15.74 21.50
N GLY A 88 -7.64 16.37 21.43
CA GLY A 88 -6.47 15.79 20.73
C GLY A 88 -6.53 15.89 19.20
N SER A 89 -7.47 16.66 18.65
CA SER A 89 -7.55 16.96 17.21
C SER A 89 -6.32 17.75 16.76
N GLN A 90 -5.62 17.25 15.75
CA GLN A 90 -4.49 17.95 15.13
C GLN A 90 -4.99 19.09 14.24
N ASP A 91 -4.23 20.18 14.18
CA ASP A 91 -4.53 21.28 13.27
C ASP A 91 -4.33 20.85 11.81
N ARG A 92 -5.12 21.43 10.90
CA ARG A 92 -5.09 21.08 9.47
C ARG A 92 -3.71 21.24 8.85
N ILE A 93 -2.96 22.28 9.24
CA ILE A 93 -1.60 22.51 8.77
C ILE A 93 -0.64 21.40 9.22
N GLY A 94 -0.83 20.88 10.43
CA GLY A 94 -0.09 19.73 10.94
C GLY A 94 -0.39 18.49 10.09
N SER A 95 -1.67 18.21 9.83
CA SER A 95 -2.07 17.05 9.03
C SER A 95 -1.57 17.15 7.58
N ALA A 96 -1.62 18.35 6.99
CA ALA A 96 -1.08 18.62 5.66
C ALA A 96 0.43 18.40 5.60
N ARG A 97 1.19 18.84 6.62
CA ARG A 97 2.63 18.60 6.74
C ARG A 97 2.96 17.12 6.80
N ASP A 98 2.25 16.36 7.63
CA ASP A 98 2.52 14.93 7.82
C ASP A 98 2.18 14.14 6.55
N THR A 99 1.09 14.51 5.87
CA THR A 99 0.73 13.95 4.55
C THR A 99 1.75 14.30 3.48
N LEU A 100 2.23 15.55 3.43
CA LEU A 100 3.26 15.98 2.49
C LEU A 100 4.56 15.19 2.70
N LEU A 101 4.96 14.95 3.95
CA LEU A 101 6.14 14.13 4.26
C LEU A 101 5.97 12.69 3.77
N LEU A 102 4.78 12.10 3.91
CA LEU A 102 4.48 10.77 3.37
C LEU A 102 4.61 10.74 1.85
N LEU A 103 4.05 11.74 1.16
CA LEU A 103 4.11 11.85 -0.29
C LEU A 103 5.54 11.99 -0.78
N LEU A 104 6.34 12.88 -0.17
CA LEU A 104 7.75 13.05 -0.50
C LEU A 104 8.56 11.76 -0.33
N LYS A 105 8.29 10.98 0.72
CA LYS A 105 8.94 9.68 0.94
C LYS A 105 8.52 8.60 -0.04
N SER A 106 7.34 8.75 -0.67
CA SER A 106 6.81 7.81 -1.65
C SER A 106 7.26 8.11 -3.09
N LEU A 107 7.88 9.27 -3.33
CA LEU A 107 8.32 9.64 -4.67
C LEU A 107 9.39 8.67 -5.18
N PRO A 108 9.27 8.17 -6.43
CA PRO A 108 10.31 7.37 -7.06
C PRO A 108 11.64 8.12 -7.10
N MET A 109 12.74 7.36 -7.05
CA MET A 109 14.09 7.90 -7.25
C MET A 109 14.19 8.57 -8.63
N GLY A 110 14.76 9.77 -8.68
CA GLY A 110 14.96 10.52 -9.93
C GLY A 110 13.82 11.49 -10.29
N CYS A 111 12.76 11.57 -9.48
CA CYS A 111 11.72 12.59 -9.63
C CYS A 111 12.19 13.97 -9.15
N TYR A 112 11.71 15.01 -9.80
CA TYR A 112 11.82 16.39 -9.34
C TYR A 112 10.55 16.77 -8.60
N PHE A 113 10.68 17.63 -7.61
CA PHE A 113 9.52 18.20 -6.96
C PHE A 113 9.77 19.64 -6.53
N ASN A 114 8.69 20.39 -6.37
CA ASN A 114 8.70 21.69 -5.71
C ASN A 114 7.46 21.81 -4.82
N ILE A 115 7.57 22.62 -3.77
CA ILE A 115 6.48 22.90 -2.84
C ILE A 115 6.16 24.38 -2.96
N ILE A 116 4.89 24.70 -3.21
CA ILE A 116 4.38 26.06 -3.26
C ILE A 116 3.40 26.23 -2.11
N GLY A 117 3.79 27.00 -1.10
CA GLY A 117 2.87 27.43 -0.05
C GLY A 117 2.09 28.66 -0.49
N PHE A 118 0.77 28.66 -0.39
CA PHE A 118 -0.07 29.83 -0.74
C PHE A 118 -0.99 30.23 0.41
N GLY A 119 -1.43 31.49 0.41
CA GLY A 119 -2.31 32.08 1.43
C GLY A 119 -2.56 33.54 1.06
N SER A 120 -2.17 34.49 1.91
CA SER A 120 -2.16 35.92 1.56
C SER A 120 -1.06 36.28 0.54
N SER A 121 0.02 35.51 0.51
CA SER A 121 1.09 35.53 -0.48
C SER A 121 1.45 34.08 -0.87
N TYR A 122 2.29 33.92 -1.89
CA TYR A 122 2.82 32.60 -2.25
C TYR A 122 4.34 32.55 -2.08
N GLU A 123 4.85 31.35 -1.83
CA GLU A 123 6.26 31.08 -1.63
C GLU A 123 6.60 29.72 -2.23
N SER A 124 7.64 29.67 -3.06
CA SER A 124 8.23 28.43 -3.55
C SER A 124 9.43 28.06 -2.67
N PHE A 125 9.50 26.81 -2.24
CA PHE A 125 10.54 26.33 -1.33
C PHE A 125 11.82 25.88 -2.04
N PHE A 126 11.73 25.52 -3.32
CA PHE A 126 12.88 25.09 -4.13
C PHE A 126 12.84 25.86 -5.45
N SER A 127 13.80 26.74 -5.65
CA SER A 127 13.93 27.61 -6.84
C SER A 127 15.33 27.54 -7.41
#